data_AF-A0AAE9EYM2-F1
#
_entry.id   AF-A0AAE9EYM2-F1
#
_cell.length_a   1.000
_cell.length_b   1.000
_cell.length_c   1.000
_cell.angle_alpha   90.00
_cell.angle_beta   90.00
_cell.angle_gamma   90.00
#
_symmetry.space_group_name_H-M   'P 1'
#
loop_
_entity.id
_entity.type
_entity.pdbx_description
1 polymer ?
#
loop_
_entity_poly.entity_id
_entity_poly.type
_entity_poly.pdbx_seq_one_letter_code
_entity_poly.pdbx_strand_id
1 'polypeptide(L)'
;MTLTPCPVCQAPSNGFHFGVEVCSACSAFFRRTVFKNRKFRCWGDPVNSCKVVSTGSAFCKSCRFSKCLAVGMQKEIVQKGREGYGKREKDSQELALVPSSSPTNFKMNRQGLPILETIVESYKTLENARKCVHQGPHGGVFPKRPPKPVNYKETIAVFLKEYYLVGDWLSHCFPEFANMKIDQKDLLHRNFYLQFVVLEGGFFSCNHKRSDIRYLPSGDYIDCVNPETYYYDPDGQQPMTPDEAVTMFASSFQTYRRNVTHPMLRENADRFEFLALTGLALFDADLEYISEETAAVCRKVRMRIQKEMLKYYMSTKGAEEASLRLGNLISIIPSLHRATRRFLEDIELSHVLKAYSVDEKFYDNCLPKFGQL
;
A
#
# COMPACT_ATOMS: atom_id res chain seq x y z
N MET A 1 6.80 -34.52 34.53
CA MET A 1 5.39 -34.34 34.14
C MET A 1 5.10 -35.29 32.99
N THR A 2 4.27 -36.30 33.20
CA THR A 2 3.83 -37.22 32.13
C THR A 2 2.85 -36.48 31.23
N LEU A 3 3.20 -36.28 29.95
CA LEU A 3 2.32 -35.64 28.98
C LEU A 3 1.11 -36.55 28.71
N THR A 4 -0.11 -36.03 28.89
CA THR A 4 -1.35 -36.75 28.58
C THR A 4 -1.34 -37.23 27.13
N PRO A 5 -1.59 -38.52 26.84
CA PRO A 5 -1.64 -39.01 25.46
C PRO A 5 -2.82 -38.42 24.68
N CYS A 6 -2.60 -38.04 23.42
CA CYS A 6 -3.65 -37.52 22.55
C CYS A 6 -4.70 -38.60 22.27
N PRO A 7 -5.99 -38.39 22.58
CA PRO A 7 -7.02 -39.41 22.42
C PRO A 7 -7.25 -39.81 20.95
N VAL A 8 -6.81 -38.99 20.00
CA VAL A 8 -6.89 -39.28 18.56
C VAL A 8 -5.76 -40.20 18.09
N CYS A 9 -4.50 -39.87 18.36
CA CYS A 9 -3.34 -40.56 17.77
C CYS A 9 -2.30 -41.09 18.77
N GLN A 10 -2.54 -40.95 20.08
CA GLN A 10 -1.66 -41.37 21.17
C GLN A 10 -0.29 -40.66 21.24
N ALA A 11 -0.02 -39.67 20.37
CA ALA A 11 1.12 -38.77 20.53
C ALA A 11 0.96 -37.89 21.79
N PRO A 12 2.03 -37.37 22.39
CA PRO A 12 1.93 -36.44 23.51
C PRO A 12 1.06 -35.22 23.17
N SER A 13 0.05 -34.94 23.99
CA SER A 13 -0.78 -33.74 23.88
C SER A 13 0.01 -32.49 24.29
N ASN A 14 -0.38 -31.33 23.76
CA ASN A 14 0.30 -30.07 24.04
C ASN A 14 -0.68 -28.90 24.31
N GLY A 15 -1.91 -29.22 24.70
CA GLY A 15 -2.93 -28.25 25.10
C GLY A 15 -4.33 -28.57 24.58
N PHE A 16 -5.30 -27.76 25.01
CA PHE A 16 -6.69 -27.82 24.57
C PHE A 16 -6.87 -27.15 23.20
N HIS A 17 -7.40 -27.91 22.23
CA HIS A 17 -7.72 -27.41 20.90
C HIS A 17 -9.11 -27.88 20.49
N PHE A 18 -9.98 -26.95 20.09
CA PHE A 18 -11.35 -27.24 19.63
C PHE A 18 -12.18 -28.07 20.62
N GLY A 19 -12.01 -27.81 21.92
CA GLY A 19 -12.77 -28.45 23.01
C GLY A 19 -12.12 -29.68 23.65
N VAL A 20 -10.98 -30.17 23.14
CA VAL A 20 -10.35 -31.42 23.64
C VAL A 20 -8.84 -31.23 23.77
N GLU A 21 -8.22 -31.81 24.80
CA GLU A 21 -6.76 -31.86 24.93
C GLU A 21 -6.16 -32.83 23.90
N VAL A 22 -5.42 -32.30 22.91
CA VAL A 22 -4.88 -33.08 21.77
C VAL A 22 -3.48 -32.61 21.41
N CYS A 23 -2.77 -33.38 20.58
CA CYS A 23 -1.50 -32.95 20.01
C CYS A 23 -1.68 -31.90 18.89
N SER A 24 -0.65 -31.09 18.66
CA SER A 24 -0.61 -30.07 17.60
C SER A 24 -0.94 -30.61 16.22
N ALA A 25 -0.51 -31.83 15.91
CA ALA A 25 -0.74 -32.44 14.61
C ALA A 25 -2.24 -32.75 14.38
N CYS A 26 -2.96 -33.21 15.40
CA CYS A 26 -4.40 -33.46 15.33
C CYS A 26 -5.19 -32.15 15.33
N SER A 27 -4.77 -31.14 16.11
CA SER A 27 -5.32 -29.78 16.06
C SER A 27 -5.23 -29.18 14.64
N ALA A 28 -4.04 -29.18 14.03
CA ALA A 28 -3.84 -28.65 12.68
C ALA A 28 -4.57 -29.45 11.59
N PHE A 29 -4.65 -30.78 11.74
CA PHE A 29 -5.42 -31.63 10.83
C PHE A 29 -6.93 -31.32 10.89
N PHE A 30 -7.49 -31.22 12.08
CA PHE A 30 -8.91 -30.91 12.29
C PHE A 30 -9.27 -29.54 11.72
N ARG A 31 -8.50 -28.50 12.06
CA ARG A 31 -8.69 -27.14 11.54
C ARG A 31 -8.72 -27.10 10.01
N ARG A 32 -7.74 -27.71 9.34
CA ARG A 32 -7.66 -27.72 7.86
C ARG A 32 -8.80 -28.50 7.21
N THR A 33 -9.26 -29.57 7.85
CA THR A 33 -10.32 -30.42 7.32
C THR A 33 -11.66 -29.71 7.39
N VAL A 34 -11.98 -29.11 8.54
CA VAL A 34 -13.21 -28.34 8.75
C VAL A 34 -13.23 -27.07 7.90
N PHE A 35 -12.14 -26.28 7.92
CA PHE A 35 -12.06 -25.02 7.17
C PHE A 35 -12.21 -25.20 5.65
N LYS A 36 -11.56 -26.22 5.07
CA LYS A 36 -11.64 -26.51 3.62
C LYS A 36 -12.80 -27.43 3.24
N ASN A 37 -13.69 -27.74 4.18
CA ASN A 37 -14.79 -28.70 4.00
C ASN A 37 -14.36 -30.00 3.28
N ARG A 38 -13.22 -30.58 3.68
CA ARG A 38 -12.63 -31.74 2.98
C ARG A 38 -13.40 -33.02 3.32
N LYS A 39 -13.77 -33.75 2.28
CA LYS A 39 -14.32 -35.11 2.39
C LYS A 39 -13.22 -36.13 2.10
N PHE A 40 -13.11 -37.15 2.93
CA PHE A 40 -12.11 -38.22 2.78
C PHE A 40 -12.81 -39.57 2.67
N ARG A 41 -12.34 -40.41 1.74
CA ARG A 41 -12.77 -41.81 1.61
C ARG A 41 -11.77 -42.72 2.33
N CYS A 42 -12.27 -43.68 3.10
CA CYS A 42 -11.47 -44.74 3.68
C CYS A 42 -11.39 -45.91 2.68
N TRP A 43 -10.19 -46.48 2.52
CA TRP A 43 -9.94 -47.68 1.71
C TRP A 43 -9.49 -48.88 2.55
N GLY A 44 -9.57 -48.77 3.88
CA GLY A 44 -9.25 -49.87 4.77
C GLY A 44 -10.30 -50.96 4.73
N ASP A 45 -9.89 -52.17 5.10
CA ASP A 45 -10.75 -53.33 5.27
C ASP A 45 -10.65 -53.84 6.73
N PRO A 46 -11.70 -53.74 7.55
CA PRO A 46 -13.02 -53.19 7.22
C PRO A 46 -13.02 -51.65 7.08
N VAL A 47 -13.97 -51.11 6.30
CA VAL A 47 -14.08 -49.67 6.05
C VAL A 47 -14.25 -48.90 7.37
N ASN A 48 -13.58 -47.74 7.48
CA ASN A 48 -13.58 -46.86 8.66
C ASN A 48 -12.97 -47.44 9.96
N SER A 49 -12.22 -48.54 9.89
CA SER A 49 -11.61 -49.19 11.06
C SER A 49 -10.09 -48.98 11.22
N CYS A 50 -9.46 -48.15 10.38
CA CYS A 50 -8.00 -48.01 10.38
C CYS A 50 -7.48 -47.48 11.72
N LYS A 51 -6.46 -48.14 12.29
CA LYS A 51 -5.78 -47.70 13.52
C LYS A 51 -5.11 -46.34 13.30
N VAL A 52 -5.36 -45.40 14.23
CA VAL A 52 -4.73 -44.06 14.26
C VAL A 52 -3.79 -44.00 15.45
N VAL A 53 -2.50 -44.30 15.22
CA VAL A 53 -1.42 -44.32 16.24
C VAL A 53 -0.16 -43.65 15.70
N SER A 54 0.56 -42.89 16.53
CA SER A 54 1.57 -41.92 16.07
C SER A 54 2.83 -42.52 15.42
N THR A 55 3.00 -43.83 15.41
CA THR A 55 4.19 -44.50 14.92
C THR A 55 4.10 -44.80 13.42
N GLY A 56 4.78 -43.98 12.61
CA GLY A 56 5.47 -44.40 11.39
C GLY A 56 4.73 -44.50 10.05
N SER A 57 3.42 -44.22 9.94
CA SER A 57 2.73 -44.24 8.63
C SER A 57 1.79 -43.06 8.38
N ALA A 58 1.51 -42.78 7.10
CA ALA A 58 0.51 -41.81 6.70
C ALA A 58 -0.88 -42.28 7.14
N PHE A 59 -1.42 -41.66 8.20
CA PHE A 59 -2.75 -41.98 8.74
C PHE A 59 -3.85 -41.94 7.67
N CYS A 60 -4.80 -42.88 7.73
CA CYS A 60 -6.05 -42.77 7.00
C CYS A 60 -6.80 -41.50 7.42
N LYS A 61 -6.89 -40.52 6.51
CA LYS A 61 -7.48 -39.20 6.78
C LYS A 61 -8.96 -39.29 7.14
N SER A 62 -9.67 -40.26 6.56
CA SER A 62 -11.09 -40.50 6.87
C SER A 62 -11.28 -40.98 8.31
N CYS A 63 -10.57 -42.04 8.72
CA CYS A 63 -10.65 -42.57 10.09
C CYS A 63 -10.12 -41.57 11.12
N ARG A 64 -9.05 -40.83 10.79
CA ARG A 64 -8.50 -39.78 11.66
C ARG A 64 -9.52 -38.67 11.91
N PHE A 65 -10.21 -38.22 10.86
CA PHE A 65 -11.23 -37.16 11.01
C PHE A 65 -12.46 -37.65 11.78
N SER A 66 -12.92 -38.87 11.49
CA SER A 66 -14.00 -39.50 12.26
C SER A 66 -13.64 -39.59 13.75
N LYS A 67 -12.40 -40.00 14.08
CA LYS A 67 -11.94 -40.07 15.46
C LYS A 67 -11.80 -38.70 16.14
N CYS A 68 -11.40 -37.65 15.42
CA CYS A 68 -11.43 -36.28 15.95
C CYS A 68 -12.85 -35.87 16.40
N LEU A 69 -13.87 -36.20 15.61
CA LEU A 69 -15.25 -35.92 15.98
C LEU A 69 -15.72 -36.79 17.16
N ALA A 70 -15.35 -38.08 17.15
CA ALA A 70 -15.73 -39.02 18.21
C ALA A 70 -15.17 -38.64 19.58
N VAL A 71 -13.98 -38.04 19.65
CA VAL A 71 -13.41 -37.54 20.93
C VAL A 71 -13.96 -36.18 21.35
N GLY A 72 -14.89 -35.59 20.60
CA GLY A 72 -15.57 -34.35 20.95
C GLY A 72 -14.96 -33.07 20.39
N MET A 73 -14.08 -33.14 19.37
CA MET A 73 -13.59 -31.91 18.74
C MET A 73 -14.75 -31.20 18.01
N GLN A 74 -15.01 -29.95 18.38
CA GLN A 74 -16.17 -29.19 17.91
C GLN A 74 -15.85 -28.42 16.62
N LYS A 75 -16.63 -28.63 15.57
CA LYS A 75 -16.42 -27.97 14.26
C LYS A 75 -16.75 -26.48 14.34
N GLU A 76 -17.64 -26.11 15.27
CA GLU A 76 -18.18 -24.78 15.48
C GLU A 76 -17.13 -23.83 16.06
N ILE A 77 -16.21 -24.35 16.88
CA ILE A 77 -15.03 -23.61 17.40
C ILE A 77 -14.02 -23.32 16.28
N VAL A 78 -14.03 -24.11 15.19
CA VAL A 78 -13.20 -23.82 14.02
C VAL A 78 -13.80 -22.59 13.33
N GLN A 79 -13.30 -21.42 13.71
CA GLN A 79 -13.74 -20.15 13.16
C GLN A 79 -13.69 -20.18 11.63
N LYS A 80 -14.86 -20.01 11.00
CA LYS A 80 -14.97 -19.66 9.59
C LYS A 80 -14.45 -18.22 9.44
N GLY A 81 -13.14 -18.06 9.26
CA GLY A 81 -12.53 -16.77 9.01
C GLY A 81 -11.57 -16.24 10.08
N ARG A 82 -10.67 -17.09 10.60
CA ARG A 82 -9.29 -16.63 10.87
C ARG A 82 -8.43 -16.97 9.65
N GLU A 83 -8.82 -16.39 8.52
CA GLU A 83 -7.87 -16.12 7.45
C GLU A 83 -6.89 -15.09 8.03
N GLY A 84 -5.59 -15.27 7.79
CA GLY A 84 -4.64 -14.23 8.13
C GLY A 84 -5.11 -12.91 7.51
N TYR A 85 -4.95 -11.82 8.26
CA TYR A 85 -5.02 -10.46 7.71
C TYR A 85 -4.39 -10.45 6.31
N GLY A 86 -5.19 -10.06 5.32
CA GLY A 86 -4.86 -10.21 3.90
C GLY A 86 -5.79 -11.17 3.17
N LYS A 87 -7.10 -10.89 3.19
CA LYS A 87 -7.97 -11.31 2.10
C LYS A 87 -7.47 -10.52 0.88
N ARG A 88 -6.71 -11.17 0.00
CA ARG A 88 -6.68 -10.76 -1.41
C ARG A 88 -8.13 -10.81 -1.85
N GLU A 89 -8.77 -9.66 -1.94
CA GLU A 89 -9.95 -9.51 -2.75
C GLU A 89 -9.56 -10.04 -4.13
N LYS A 90 -10.03 -11.24 -4.47
CA LYS A 90 -10.27 -11.57 -5.88
C LYS A 90 -11.51 -10.77 -6.29
N ASP A 91 -11.37 -9.45 -6.28
CA ASP A 91 -12.11 -8.62 -7.20
C ASP A 91 -11.33 -8.64 -8.52
N SER A 92 -11.23 -9.87 -9.05
CA SER A 92 -11.08 -10.08 -10.48
C SER A 92 -12.47 -9.92 -11.08
N GLN A 93 -13.06 -8.73 -10.94
CA GLN A 93 -13.52 -8.13 -12.18
C GLN A 93 -12.25 -8.01 -13.01
N GLU A 94 -12.26 -8.59 -14.21
CA GLU A 94 -11.31 -8.19 -15.25
C GLU A 94 -11.36 -6.67 -15.35
N LEU A 95 -10.52 -5.96 -14.58
CA LEU A 95 -9.87 -4.78 -15.08
C LEU A 95 -9.20 -5.30 -16.33
N ALA A 96 -9.86 -5.12 -17.48
CA ALA A 96 -9.36 -5.54 -18.77
C ALA A 96 -7.88 -5.13 -18.81
N LEU A 97 -7.01 -6.12 -18.67
CA LEU A 97 -5.57 -5.92 -18.77
C LEU A 97 -5.38 -5.59 -20.23
N VAL A 98 -5.43 -4.30 -20.57
CA VAL A 98 -4.83 -3.81 -21.80
C VAL A 98 -3.41 -4.37 -21.78
N PRO A 99 -2.93 -5.04 -22.85
CA PRO A 99 -1.59 -5.60 -22.86
C PRO A 99 -0.61 -4.54 -22.36
N SER A 100 0.02 -4.81 -21.21
CA SER A 100 0.96 -3.87 -20.62
C SER A 100 2.07 -3.67 -21.63
N SER A 101 2.14 -2.46 -22.17
CA SER A 101 3.20 -2.04 -23.06
C SER A 101 4.44 -1.62 -22.25
N SER A 102 4.48 -1.77 -20.93
CA SER A 102 5.71 -1.47 -20.17
C SER A 102 6.87 -2.35 -20.68
N PRO A 103 8.01 -1.78 -21.10
CA PRO A 103 9.12 -2.58 -21.63
C PRO A 103 9.62 -3.56 -20.56
N THR A 104 9.48 -4.86 -20.83
CA THR A 104 9.78 -5.96 -19.89
C THR A 104 11.27 -6.26 -19.73
N ASN A 105 12.14 -5.63 -20.52
CA ASN A 105 13.60 -5.79 -20.45
C ASN A 105 14.31 -4.44 -20.36
N PHE A 106 14.60 -4.04 -19.12
CA PHE A 106 15.21 -2.77 -18.73
C PHE A 106 16.75 -2.72 -18.95
N LYS A 107 17.22 -3.17 -20.11
CA LYS A 107 18.63 -2.96 -20.54
C LYS A 107 18.68 -1.84 -21.59
N MET A 108 18.25 -0.65 -21.20
CA MET A 108 18.37 0.55 -22.03
C MET A 108 19.67 1.28 -21.71
N ASN A 109 20.37 1.70 -22.76
CA ASN A 109 21.44 2.67 -22.66
C ASN A 109 20.82 4.01 -22.26
N ARG A 110 21.07 4.46 -21.03
CA ARG A 110 20.42 5.65 -20.45
C ARG A 110 20.93 6.99 -21.01
N GLN A 111 21.90 6.93 -21.94
CA GLN A 111 22.48 8.10 -22.60
C GLN A 111 21.39 9.00 -23.23
N GLY A 112 21.29 10.24 -22.75
CA GLY A 112 20.43 11.29 -23.34
C GLY A 112 19.09 11.55 -22.65
N LEU A 113 18.88 11.04 -21.43
CA LEU A 113 17.70 11.29 -20.58
C LEU A 113 18.08 11.93 -19.23
N PRO A 114 18.77 13.09 -19.23
CA PRO A 114 19.43 13.62 -18.03
C PRO A 114 18.47 13.96 -16.89
N ILE A 115 17.25 14.46 -17.18
CA ILE A 115 16.28 14.72 -16.12
C ILE A 115 15.85 13.41 -15.48
N LEU A 116 15.43 12.44 -16.30
CA LEU A 116 14.84 11.21 -15.76
C LEU A 116 15.89 10.32 -15.07
N GLU A 117 17.13 10.30 -15.54
CA GLU A 117 18.25 9.68 -14.83
C GLU A 117 18.48 10.32 -13.45
N THR A 118 18.53 11.65 -13.41
CA THR A 118 18.74 12.42 -12.17
C THR A 118 17.61 12.16 -11.18
N ILE A 119 16.34 12.18 -11.62
CA ILE A 119 15.20 11.92 -10.73
C ILE A 119 15.26 10.50 -10.16
N VAL A 120 15.58 9.49 -10.98
CA VAL A 120 15.70 8.10 -10.53
C VAL A 120 16.81 7.93 -9.49
N GLU A 121 17.98 8.54 -9.71
CA GLU A 121 19.09 8.42 -8.77
C GLU A 121 18.81 9.19 -7.47
N SER A 122 18.32 10.43 -7.57
CA SER A 122 17.95 11.25 -6.42
C SER A 122 16.83 10.60 -5.59
N TYR A 123 15.89 9.90 -6.22
CA TYR A 123 14.85 9.16 -5.48
C TYR A 123 15.44 8.01 -4.66
N LYS A 124 16.50 7.33 -5.10
CA LYS A 124 17.19 6.32 -4.26
C LYS A 124 17.82 6.96 -3.03
N THR A 125 18.33 8.19 -3.15
CA THR A 125 18.85 8.95 -2.01
C THR A 125 17.74 9.26 -1.01
N LEU A 126 16.54 9.65 -1.48
CA LEU A 126 15.35 9.79 -0.64
C LEU A 126 14.99 8.47 0.06
N GLU A 127 14.98 7.34 -0.67
CA GLU A 127 14.74 6.00 -0.10
C GLU A 127 15.77 5.63 0.98
N ASN A 128 17.02 6.07 0.85
CA ASN A 128 18.05 5.86 1.85
C ASN A 128 17.84 6.75 3.08
N ALA A 129 17.51 8.04 2.89
CA ALA A 129 17.19 8.95 3.99
C ALA A 129 16.00 8.44 4.83
N ARG A 130 14.97 7.89 4.16
CA ARG A 130 13.81 7.27 4.80
C ARG A 130 14.16 6.13 5.76
N LYS A 131 15.21 5.36 5.49
CA LYS A 131 15.68 4.31 6.41
C LYS A 131 16.11 4.93 7.75
N CYS A 132 16.83 6.03 7.72
CA CYS A 132 17.27 6.73 8.93
C CYS A 132 16.08 7.38 9.68
N VAL A 133 15.17 8.03 8.95
CA VAL A 133 14.08 8.82 9.53
C VAL A 133 12.94 7.95 10.09
N HIS A 134 12.62 6.83 9.45
CA HIS A 134 11.48 5.99 9.83
C HIS A 134 11.84 4.70 10.56
N GLN A 135 13.04 4.14 10.37
CA GLN A 135 13.45 2.89 11.03
C GLN A 135 14.25 3.13 12.33
N GLY A 136 14.49 4.41 12.66
CA GLY A 136 15.23 4.83 13.86
C GLY A 136 16.72 4.45 13.82
N PRO A 137 17.51 4.86 14.83
CA PRO A 137 18.96 4.63 14.88
C PRO A 137 19.38 3.15 14.96
N HIS A 138 18.43 2.23 15.21
CA HIS A 138 18.68 0.79 15.30
C HIS A 138 18.22 -0.02 14.05
N GLY A 139 17.71 0.65 13.01
CA GLY A 139 17.08 0.04 11.83
C GLY A 139 17.97 -0.85 10.96
N GLY A 140 19.28 -0.94 11.26
CA GLY A 140 20.23 -1.81 10.55
C GLY A 140 20.62 -3.11 11.27
N VAL A 141 20.31 -3.27 12.56
CA VAL A 141 20.85 -4.38 13.38
C VAL A 141 19.85 -5.52 13.58
N PHE A 142 18.54 -5.23 13.54
CA PHE A 142 17.49 -6.23 13.79
C PHE A 142 16.71 -6.57 12.51
N PRO A 143 16.18 -7.80 12.40
CA PRO A 143 15.35 -8.20 11.26
C PRO A 143 14.16 -7.24 11.09
N LYS A 144 13.90 -6.84 9.84
CA LYS A 144 12.76 -5.98 9.50
C LYS A 144 11.48 -6.56 10.10
N ARG A 145 10.84 -5.81 10.99
CA ARG A 145 9.53 -6.19 11.52
C ARG A 145 8.51 -6.27 10.36
N PRO A 146 7.50 -7.15 10.45
CA PRO A 146 6.44 -7.17 9.45
C PRO A 146 5.73 -5.80 9.42
N PRO A 147 5.29 -5.34 8.22
CA PRO A 147 4.42 -4.17 8.10
C PRO A 147 3.18 -4.32 8.98
N LYS A 148 2.77 -3.25 9.66
CA LYS A 148 1.54 -3.20 10.48
C LYS A 148 0.57 -2.15 9.94
N PRO A 149 -0.74 -2.27 10.24
CA PRO A 149 -1.68 -1.19 9.97
C PRO A 149 -1.36 0.02 10.86
N VAL A 150 -1.52 1.22 10.32
CA VAL A 150 -1.36 2.48 11.07
C VAL A 150 -2.68 3.23 11.14
N ASN A 151 -2.87 3.97 12.23
CA ASN A 151 -3.99 4.89 12.37
C ASN A 151 -3.66 6.28 11.80
N TYR A 152 -4.64 7.18 11.86
CA TYR A 152 -4.50 8.56 11.37
C TYR A 152 -3.35 9.32 12.03
N LYS A 153 -3.20 9.28 13.36
CA LYS A 153 -2.11 9.94 14.12
C LYS A 153 -0.73 9.49 13.62
N GLU A 154 -0.52 8.17 13.51
CA GLU A 154 0.72 7.60 13.02
C GLU A 154 1.00 8.00 11.55
N THR A 155 -0.05 8.06 10.73
CA THR A 155 0.04 8.45 9.32
C THR A 155 0.45 9.92 9.15
N ILE A 156 -0.18 10.83 9.89
CA ILE A 156 0.17 12.26 9.85
C ILE A 156 1.60 12.49 10.34
N ALA A 157 2.04 11.78 11.38
CA ALA A 157 3.43 11.85 11.83
C ALA A 157 4.45 11.40 10.76
N VAL A 158 4.10 10.41 9.93
CA VAL A 158 4.90 10.01 8.77
C VAL A 158 4.88 11.11 7.70
N PHE A 159 3.71 11.64 7.35
CA PHE A 159 3.59 12.69 6.35
C PHE A 159 4.30 13.98 6.74
N LEU A 160 4.33 14.36 8.02
CA LEU A 160 5.08 15.55 8.44
C LEU A 160 6.59 15.40 8.19
N LYS A 161 7.17 14.23 8.51
CA LYS A 161 8.59 13.96 8.25
C LYS A 161 8.88 13.89 6.75
N GLU A 162 7.99 13.28 6.00
CA GLU A 162 8.11 13.15 4.55
C GLU A 162 8.02 14.48 3.82
N TYR A 163 7.28 15.46 4.32
CA TYR A 163 7.20 16.80 3.72
C TYR A 163 8.59 17.43 3.55
N TYR A 164 9.39 17.43 4.62
CA TYR A 164 10.74 17.99 4.57
C TYR A 164 11.69 17.17 3.70
N LEU A 165 11.63 15.83 3.80
CA LEU A 165 12.44 14.94 2.97
C LEU A 165 12.14 15.11 1.47
N VAL A 166 10.87 15.28 1.12
CA VAL A 166 10.43 15.51 -0.26
C VAL A 166 10.91 16.89 -0.72
N GLY A 167 10.75 17.95 0.08
CA GLY A 167 11.26 19.28 -0.26
C GLY A 167 12.77 19.32 -0.52
N ASP A 168 13.55 18.63 0.32
CA ASP A 168 14.99 18.47 0.13
C ASP A 168 15.28 17.67 -1.14
N TRP A 169 14.60 16.53 -1.35
CA TRP A 169 14.75 15.72 -2.55
C TRP A 169 14.46 16.52 -3.82
N LEU A 170 13.38 17.31 -3.86
CA LEU A 170 13.02 18.17 -4.99
C LEU A 170 14.13 19.19 -5.31
N SER A 171 14.71 19.81 -4.29
CA SER A 171 15.81 20.77 -4.45
C SER A 171 17.10 20.12 -4.97
N HIS A 172 17.40 18.88 -4.58
CA HIS A 172 18.54 18.14 -5.13
C HIS A 172 18.26 17.63 -6.55
N CYS A 173 17.01 17.29 -6.83
CA CYS A 173 16.59 16.66 -8.05
C CYS A 173 16.45 17.64 -9.23
N PHE A 174 15.97 18.86 -8.97
CA PHE A 174 15.65 19.85 -9.98
C PHE A 174 16.39 21.17 -9.70
N PRO A 175 17.49 21.45 -10.42
CA PRO A 175 18.18 22.73 -10.30
C PRO A 175 17.26 23.93 -10.56
N GLU A 176 16.30 23.78 -11.48
CA GLU A 176 15.27 24.78 -11.74
C GLU A 176 14.44 25.10 -10.51
N PHE A 177 14.00 24.08 -9.75
CA PHE A 177 13.28 24.26 -8.49
C PHE A 177 14.20 24.84 -7.40
N ALA A 178 15.45 24.36 -7.32
CA ALA A 178 16.43 24.83 -6.34
C ALA A 178 16.79 26.31 -6.49
N ASN A 179 16.69 26.87 -7.70
CA ASN A 179 17.03 28.26 -7.98
C ASN A 179 15.83 29.23 -7.96
N MET A 180 14.60 28.73 -7.77
CA MET A 180 13.40 29.58 -7.64
C MET A 180 13.46 30.43 -6.37
N LYS A 181 12.70 31.52 -6.36
CA LYS A 181 12.48 32.30 -5.12
C LYS A 181 11.76 31.45 -4.07
N ILE A 182 12.03 31.68 -2.80
CA ILE A 182 11.56 30.81 -1.71
C ILE A 182 10.03 30.77 -1.61
N ASP A 183 9.36 31.89 -1.83
CA ASP A 183 7.89 32.00 -1.89
C ASP A 183 7.31 31.16 -3.03
N GLN A 184 7.95 31.18 -4.20
CA GLN A 184 7.54 30.41 -5.37
C GLN A 184 7.76 28.90 -5.16
N LYS A 185 8.87 28.52 -4.52
CA LYS A 185 9.11 27.12 -4.14
C LYS A 185 8.07 26.62 -3.15
N ASP A 186 7.74 27.43 -2.15
CA ASP A 186 6.77 27.09 -1.11
C ASP A 186 5.38 26.88 -1.71
N LEU A 187 4.95 27.76 -2.62
CA LEU A 187 3.70 27.61 -3.38
C LEU A 187 3.64 26.28 -4.15
N LEU A 188 4.66 25.99 -4.95
CA LEU A 188 4.71 24.74 -5.72
C LEU A 188 4.76 23.52 -4.80
N HIS A 189 5.61 23.53 -3.77
CA HIS A 189 5.80 22.38 -2.88
C HIS A 189 4.52 22.05 -2.10
N ARG A 190 3.86 23.05 -1.51
CA ARG A 190 2.62 22.85 -0.74
C ARG A 190 1.46 22.33 -1.61
N ASN A 191 1.33 22.83 -2.83
CA ASN A 191 0.30 22.37 -3.77
C ASN A 191 0.62 21.00 -4.39
N PHE A 192 1.89 20.62 -4.42
CA PHE A 192 2.36 19.34 -4.92
C PHE A 192 2.34 18.23 -3.87
N TYR A 193 2.63 18.52 -2.60
CA TYR A 193 3.01 17.50 -1.63
C TYR A 193 1.97 16.40 -1.43
N LEU A 194 0.69 16.75 -1.28
CA LEU A 194 -0.37 15.73 -1.16
C LEU A 194 -0.56 14.95 -2.46
N GLN A 195 -0.32 15.55 -3.62
CA GLN A 195 -0.32 14.84 -4.90
C GLN A 195 0.81 13.81 -4.95
N PHE A 196 2.01 14.17 -4.48
CA PHE A 196 3.13 13.23 -4.37
C PHE A 196 2.78 12.06 -3.46
N VAL A 197 2.26 12.34 -2.26
CA VAL A 197 1.87 11.33 -1.28
C VAL A 197 0.82 10.36 -1.85
N VAL A 198 -0.18 10.88 -2.57
CA VAL A 198 -1.22 10.07 -3.23
C VAL A 198 -0.63 9.23 -4.37
N LEU A 199 0.15 9.84 -5.26
CA LEU A 199 0.75 9.18 -6.42
C LEU A 199 1.75 8.09 -6.00
N GLU A 200 2.60 8.37 -5.01
CA GLU A 200 3.58 7.43 -4.49
C GLU A 200 2.93 6.20 -3.85
N GLY A 201 1.80 6.37 -3.14
CA GLY A 201 1.02 5.24 -2.65
C GLY A 201 0.57 4.33 -3.80
N GLY A 202 0.17 4.91 -4.93
CA GLY A 202 -0.22 4.14 -6.13
C GLY A 202 0.96 3.39 -6.74
N PHE A 203 2.15 4.00 -6.76
CA PHE A 203 3.39 3.34 -7.17
C PHE A 203 3.77 2.17 -6.24
N PHE A 204 3.63 2.34 -4.92
CA PHE A 204 3.86 1.24 -3.99
C PHE A 204 2.87 0.09 -4.18
N SER A 205 1.61 0.39 -4.52
CA SER A 205 0.62 -0.62 -4.91
C SER A 205 1.07 -1.42 -6.14
N CYS A 206 1.66 -0.78 -7.16
CA CYS A 206 2.28 -1.47 -8.30
C CYS A 206 3.40 -2.42 -7.86
N ASN A 207 4.33 -1.95 -7.03
CA ASN A 207 5.47 -2.75 -6.56
C ASN A 207 5.04 -4.00 -5.78
N HIS A 208 3.98 -3.88 -4.97
CA HIS A 208 3.49 -4.97 -4.13
C HIS A 208 2.35 -5.77 -4.77
N LYS A 209 1.82 -5.33 -5.92
CA LYS A 209 0.67 -5.91 -6.62
C LYS A 209 -0.54 -6.06 -5.68
N ARG A 210 -0.84 -4.99 -4.95
CA ARG A 210 -1.92 -4.90 -3.95
C ARG A 210 -2.77 -3.66 -4.24
N SER A 211 -4.07 -3.75 -3.98
CA SER A 211 -4.98 -2.60 -4.06
C SER A 211 -5.84 -2.44 -2.80
N ASP A 212 -5.72 -3.38 -1.87
CA ASP A 212 -6.47 -3.45 -0.62
C ASP A 212 -5.85 -2.59 0.50
N ILE A 213 -4.58 -2.20 0.36
CA ILE A 213 -3.89 -1.32 1.30
C ILE A 213 -3.12 -0.22 0.58
N ARG A 214 -2.73 0.80 1.35
CA ARG A 214 -1.77 1.82 0.93
C ARG A 214 -0.53 1.75 1.79
N TYR A 215 0.61 1.37 1.21
CA TYR A 215 1.90 1.43 1.90
C TYR A 215 2.33 2.88 2.11
N LEU A 216 3.03 3.11 3.21
CA LEU A 216 3.67 4.38 3.55
C LEU A 216 5.19 4.28 3.40
N PRO A 217 5.90 5.42 3.27
CA PRO A 217 7.37 5.45 3.25
C PRO A 217 8.05 4.80 4.47
N SER A 218 7.35 4.70 5.60
CA SER A 218 7.81 4.00 6.80
C SER A 218 7.87 2.47 6.63
N GLY A 219 7.20 1.92 5.62
CA GLY A 219 7.03 0.49 5.38
C GLY A 219 5.78 -0.11 6.00
N ASP A 220 5.06 0.65 6.84
CA ASP A 220 3.72 0.30 7.33
C ASP A 220 2.63 0.63 6.30
N TYR A 221 1.37 0.36 6.63
CA TYR A 221 0.29 0.55 5.68
C TYR A 221 -1.02 1.05 6.31
N ILE A 222 -1.85 1.67 5.48
CA ILE A 222 -3.25 1.97 5.79
C ILE A 222 -4.12 0.90 5.14
N ASP A 223 -5.04 0.29 5.90
CA ASP A 223 -6.02 -0.64 5.34
C ASP A 223 -7.13 0.15 4.63
N CYS A 224 -7.24 -0.05 3.31
CA CYS A 224 -8.22 0.66 2.48
C CYS A 224 -9.52 -0.13 2.28
N VAL A 225 -9.61 -1.36 2.81
CA VAL A 225 -10.82 -2.19 2.81
C VAL A 225 -11.56 -2.05 4.14
N ASN A 226 -10.81 -1.93 5.25
CA ASN A 226 -11.33 -1.82 6.60
C ASN A 226 -10.94 -0.44 7.20
N PRO A 227 -11.58 0.66 6.74
CA PRO A 227 -11.19 2.03 7.12
C PRO A 227 -11.37 2.33 8.61
N GLU A 228 -12.18 1.55 9.34
CA GLU A 228 -12.32 1.65 10.80
C GLU A 228 -10.99 1.46 11.54
N THR A 229 -10.07 0.69 10.96
CA THR A 229 -8.73 0.48 11.53
C THR A 229 -7.88 1.75 11.49
N TYR A 230 -8.11 2.62 10.51
CA TYR A 230 -7.40 3.89 10.36
C TYR A 230 -7.91 4.93 11.39
N TYR A 231 -9.21 4.90 11.68
CA TYR A 231 -9.84 5.77 12.67
C TYR A 231 -9.81 5.18 14.09
N TYR A 232 -9.05 4.11 14.33
CA TYR A 232 -8.86 3.59 15.67
C TYR A 232 -8.12 4.62 16.55
N ASP A 233 -8.81 5.13 17.56
CA ASP A 233 -8.29 6.09 18.53
C ASP A 233 -8.03 5.40 19.88
N PRO A 234 -6.80 4.90 20.13
CA PRO A 234 -6.48 4.21 21.37
C PRO A 234 -6.57 5.13 22.60
N ASP A 235 -6.43 6.44 22.41
CA ASP A 235 -6.42 7.42 23.50
C ASP A 235 -7.84 7.85 23.90
N GLY A 236 -8.86 7.57 23.07
CA GLY A 236 -10.25 7.95 23.30
C GLY A 236 -10.48 9.46 23.40
N GLN A 237 -9.63 10.25 22.74
CA GLN A 237 -9.64 11.72 22.78
C GLN A 237 -10.41 12.33 21.60
N GLN A 238 -10.71 11.56 20.56
CA GLN A 238 -11.43 12.08 19.41
C GLN A 238 -12.90 12.32 19.74
N PRO A 239 -13.46 13.49 19.39
CA PRO A 239 -14.85 13.83 19.66
C PRO A 239 -15.84 13.05 18.77
N MET A 240 -15.34 12.27 17.81
CA MET A 240 -16.09 11.47 16.86
C MET A 240 -15.66 10.00 16.97
N THR A 241 -16.63 9.10 17.00
CA THR A 241 -16.37 7.66 17.02
C THR A 241 -15.77 7.16 15.70
N PRO A 242 -15.07 6.02 15.68
CA PRO A 242 -14.56 5.45 14.43
C PRO A 242 -15.66 5.19 13.39
N ASP A 243 -16.85 4.75 13.81
CA ASP A 243 -17.98 4.46 12.89
C ASP A 243 -18.54 5.73 12.24
N GLU A 244 -18.64 6.83 12.99
CA GLU A 244 -19.01 8.14 12.44
C GLU A 244 -17.95 8.64 11.46
N ALA A 245 -16.65 8.50 11.79
CA ALA A 245 -15.55 8.89 10.92
C ALA A 245 -15.53 8.07 9.62
N VAL A 246 -15.75 6.75 9.70
CA VAL A 246 -15.91 5.88 8.52
C VAL A 246 -17.09 6.37 7.67
N THR A 247 -18.24 6.67 8.28
CA THR A 247 -19.41 7.15 7.55
C THR A 247 -19.13 8.44 6.76
N MET A 248 -18.32 9.34 7.31
CA MET A 248 -18.01 10.62 6.69
C MET A 248 -16.87 10.55 5.65
N PHE A 249 -15.83 9.78 5.94
CA PHE A 249 -14.55 9.88 5.24
C PHE A 249 -14.17 8.61 4.46
N ALA A 250 -14.85 7.48 4.65
CA ALA A 250 -14.45 6.23 4.01
C ALA A 250 -14.49 6.26 2.46
N SER A 251 -15.35 7.11 1.90
CA SER A 251 -15.46 7.32 0.44
C SER A 251 -14.14 7.77 -0.19
N SER A 252 -13.24 8.37 0.59
CA SER A 252 -11.94 8.84 0.11
C SER A 252 -10.94 7.73 -0.13
N PHE A 253 -11.00 6.62 0.62
CA PHE A 253 -10.21 5.42 0.32
C PHE A 253 -10.65 4.80 -1.01
N GLN A 254 -11.96 4.75 -1.27
CA GLN A 254 -12.48 4.28 -2.55
C GLN A 254 -12.13 5.23 -3.69
N THR A 255 -12.22 6.54 -3.46
CA THR A 255 -11.83 7.57 -4.44
C THR A 255 -10.36 7.44 -4.80
N TYR A 256 -9.48 7.29 -3.81
CA TYR A 256 -8.06 7.02 -4.01
C TYR A 256 -7.82 5.75 -4.82
N ARG A 257 -8.47 4.64 -4.45
CA ARG A 257 -8.34 3.35 -5.16
C ARG A 257 -8.74 3.49 -6.63
N ARG A 258 -9.92 4.06 -6.89
CA ARG A 258 -10.50 4.23 -8.24
C ARG A 258 -9.70 5.16 -9.13
N ASN A 259 -9.19 6.26 -8.59
CA ASN A 259 -8.58 7.33 -9.38
C ASN A 259 -7.05 7.19 -9.50
N VAL A 260 -6.40 6.44 -8.61
CA VAL A 260 -4.92 6.35 -8.61
C VAL A 260 -4.44 4.90 -8.56
N THR A 261 -4.84 4.12 -7.55
CA THR A 261 -4.33 2.75 -7.39
C THR A 261 -4.66 1.85 -8.58
N HIS A 262 -5.93 1.78 -8.98
CA HIS A 262 -6.37 0.93 -10.08
C HIS A 262 -5.83 1.38 -11.45
N PRO A 263 -5.84 2.68 -11.81
CA PRO A 263 -5.19 3.15 -13.03
C PRO A 263 -3.70 2.82 -13.08
N MET A 264 -2.94 3.08 -12.01
CA MET A 264 -1.50 2.78 -11.99
C MET A 264 -1.21 1.28 -12.11
N LEU A 265 -2.00 0.43 -11.43
CA LEU A 265 -1.90 -1.02 -11.55
C LEU A 265 -2.25 -1.51 -12.96
N ARG A 266 -3.31 -0.96 -13.56
CA ARG A 266 -3.73 -1.31 -14.93
C ARG A 266 -2.64 -0.95 -15.94
N GLU A 267 -2.06 0.24 -15.80
CA GLU A 267 -0.95 0.66 -16.66
C GLU A 267 0.36 -0.05 -16.29
N ASN A 268 0.44 -0.74 -15.15
CA ASN A 268 1.67 -1.31 -14.61
C ASN A 268 2.80 -0.26 -14.60
N ALA A 269 2.51 0.88 -13.98
CA ALA A 269 3.42 2.03 -13.94
C ALA A 269 4.74 1.65 -13.27
N ASP A 270 5.85 1.84 -13.97
CA ASP A 270 7.18 1.58 -13.42
C ASP A 270 7.72 2.77 -12.62
N ARG A 271 8.92 2.61 -12.03
CA ARG A 271 9.57 3.67 -11.25
C ARG A 271 9.82 4.93 -12.06
N PHE A 272 10.22 4.78 -13.32
CA PHE A 272 10.56 5.88 -14.20
C PHE A 272 9.31 6.69 -14.56
N GLU A 273 8.22 6.01 -14.87
CA GLU A 273 6.93 6.61 -15.19
C GLU A 273 6.33 7.31 -13.98
N PHE A 274 6.37 6.67 -12.80
CA PHE A 274 5.99 7.30 -11.53
C PHE A 274 6.75 8.62 -11.31
N LEU A 275 8.08 8.58 -11.42
CA LEU A 275 8.91 9.76 -11.18
C LEU A 275 8.69 10.85 -12.24
N ALA A 276 8.46 10.48 -13.49
CA ALA A 276 8.08 11.45 -14.51
C ALA A 276 6.73 12.12 -14.18
N LEU A 277 5.73 11.36 -13.74
CA LEU A 277 4.45 11.91 -13.28
C LEU A 277 4.63 12.84 -12.06
N THR A 278 5.55 12.54 -11.13
CA THR A 278 5.87 13.45 -10.02
C THR A 278 6.43 14.79 -10.51
N GLY A 279 7.34 14.77 -11.48
CA GLY A 279 7.87 16.00 -12.06
C GLY A 279 6.80 16.80 -12.82
N LEU A 280 5.90 16.11 -13.53
CA LEU A 280 4.76 16.78 -14.17
C LEU A 280 3.82 17.41 -13.14
N ALA A 281 3.49 16.71 -12.05
CA ALA A 281 2.62 17.22 -11.00
C ALA A 281 3.24 18.39 -10.20
N LEU A 282 4.56 18.38 -9.98
CA LEU A 282 5.28 19.45 -9.27
C LEU A 282 5.25 20.78 -10.03
N PHE A 283 5.60 20.73 -11.32
CA PHE A 283 5.81 21.93 -12.13
C PHE A 283 4.50 22.46 -12.71
N ASP A 284 3.50 22.70 -11.86
CA ASP A 284 2.25 23.31 -12.29
C ASP A 284 2.48 24.77 -12.72
N ALA A 285 2.14 25.08 -13.97
CA ALA A 285 2.32 26.41 -14.54
C ALA A 285 1.06 27.28 -14.44
N ASP A 286 -0.05 26.69 -13.99
CA ASP A 286 -1.36 27.34 -13.91
C ASP A 286 -1.78 27.53 -12.44
N LEU A 287 -0.84 27.33 -11.50
CA LEU A 287 -1.07 27.52 -10.08
C LEU A 287 -1.28 29.01 -9.76
N GLU A 288 -2.24 29.30 -8.90
CA GLU A 288 -2.51 30.66 -8.45
C GLU A 288 -1.29 31.26 -7.73
N TYR A 289 -1.05 32.56 -7.93
CA TYR A 289 0.02 33.35 -7.29
C TYR A 289 1.46 33.02 -7.69
N ILE A 290 1.70 32.09 -8.62
CA ILE A 290 3.04 31.93 -9.17
C ILE A 290 3.37 33.07 -10.14
N SER A 291 4.63 33.48 -10.18
CA SER A 291 5.10 34.51 -11.10
C SER A 291 5.19 33.98 -12.54
N GLU A 292 5.12 34.87 -13.52
CA GLU A 292 5.24 34.47 -14.94
C GLU A 292 6.59 33.81 -15.24
N GLU A 293 7.66 34.23 -14.55
CA GLU A 293 8.97 33.58 -14.65
C GLU A 293 8.91 32.13 -14.13
N THR A 294 8.27 31.90 -12.99
CA THR A 294 8.08 30.55 -12.42
C THR A 294 7.22 29.69 -13.34
N ALA A 295 6.11 30.24 -13.84
CA ALA A 295 5.23 29.55 -14.79
C ALA A 295 5.98 29.16 -16.08
N ALA A 296 6.84 30.03 -16.61
CA ALA A 296 7.68 29.75 -17.77
C ALA A 296 8.67 28.61 -17.51
N VAL A 297 9.29 28.58 -16.32
CA VAL A 297 10.16 27.48 -15.89
C VAL A 297 9.37 26.17 -15.79
N CYS A 298 8.19 26.19 -15.16
CA CYS A 298 7.29 25.05 -15.04
C CYS A 298 6.96 24.45 -16.43
N ARG A 299 6.51 25.28 -17.39
CA ARG A 299 6.22 24.84 -18.77
C ARG A 299 7.46 24.24 -19.44
N LYS A 300 8.63 24.85 -19.27
CA LYS A 300 9.89 24.39 -19.85
C LYS A 300 10.30 23.01 -19.30
N VAL A 301 10.22 22.80 -17.99
CA VAL A 301 10.59 21.52 -17.35
C VAL A 301 9.59 20.43 -17.73
N ARG A 302 8.28 20.71 -17.69
CA ARG A 302 7.24 19.76 -18.14
C ARG A 302 7.46 19.27 -19.57
N MET A 303 7.73 20.20 -20.50
CA MET A 303 8.02 19.86 -21.89
C MET A 303 9.26 18.96 -22.00
N ARG A 304 10.31 19.20 -21.20
CA ARG A 304 11.52 18.36 -21.22
C ARG A 304 11.24 16.96 -20.68
N ILE A 305 10.49 16.84 -19.57
CA ILE A 305 10.07 15.53 -19.02
C ILE A 305 9.29 14.75 -20.07
N GLN A 306 8.28 15.35 -20.70
CA GLN A 306 7.48 14.68 -21.73
C GLN A 306 8.31 14.26 -22.95
N LYS A 307 9.26 15.10 -23.40
CA LYS A 307 10.19 14.75 -24.48
C LYS A 307 11.09 13.58 -24.11
N GLU A 308 11.62 13.54 -22.90
CA GLU A 308 12.45 12.44 -22.42
C GLU A 308 11.63 11.14 -22.24
N MET A 309 10.40 11.21 -21.74
CA MET A 309 9.49 10.06 -21.68
C MET A 309 9.17 9.51 -23.07
N LEU A 310 8.87 10.38 -24.05
CA LEU A 310 8.60 9.95 -25.41
C LEU A 310 9.81 9.26 -26.03
N LYS A 311 11.02 9.83 -25.85
CA LYS A 311 12.28 9.19 -26.27
C LYS A 311 12.49 7.83 -25.62
N TYR A 312 12.20 7.71 -24.32
CA TYR A 312 12.28 6.46 -23.59
C TYR A 312 11.33 5.39 -24.14
N TYR A 313 10.11 5.75 -24.52
CA TYR A 313 9.21 4.78 -25.15
C TYR A 313 9.64 4.44 -26.57
N MET A 314 10.04 5.43 -27.37
CA MET A 314 10.47 5.22 -28.76
C MET A 314 11.75 4.37 -28.88
N SER A 315 12.54 4.22 -27.82
CA SER A 315 13.71 3.32 -27.84
C SER A 315 13.35 1.83 -27.78
N THR A 316 12.10 1.51 -27.41
CA THR A 316 11.62 0.12 -27.28
C THR A 316 10.31 -0.14 -28.03
N LYS A 317 9.68 0.89 -28.60
CA LYS A 317 8.34 0.84 -29.21
C LYS A 317 8.28 1.55 -30.54
N GLY A 318 7.28 1.18 -31.34
CA GLY A 318 6.86 1.99 -32.48
C GLY A 318 6.30 3.35 -32.04
N ALA A 319 6.37 4.36 -32.91
CA ALA A 319 5.98 5.74 -32.59
C ALA A 319 4.52 5.87 -32.12
N GLU A 320 3.60 5.11 -32.72
CA GLU A 320 2.19 5.08 -32.32
C GLU A 320 2.03 4.51 -30.89
N GLU A 321 2.60 3.34 -30.61
CA GLU A 321 2.53 2.71 -29.30
C GLU A 321 3.21 3.55 -28.21
N ALA A 322 4.34 4.20 -28.54
CA ALA A 322 5.03 5.13 -27.66
C ALA A 322 4.14 6.34 -27.29
N SER A 323 3.43 6.88 -28.28
CA SER A 323 2.53 8.03 -28.09
C SER A 323 1.30 7.65 -27.26
N LEU A 324 0.71 6.48 -27.53
CA LEU A 324 -0.40 5.94 -26.75
C LEU A 324 0.01 5.68 -25.30
N ARG A 325 1.19 5.10 -25.06
CA ARG A 325 1.70 4.86 -23.71
C ARG A 325 1.89 6.16 -22.93
N LEU A 326 2.47 7.19 -23.57
CA LEU A 326 2.61 8.51 -22.96
C LEU A 326 1.25 9.12 -22.62
N GLY A 327 0.29 9.07 -23.56
CA GLY A 327 -1.07 9.57 -23.36
C GLY A 327 -1.79 8.89 -22.20
N ASN A 328 -1.72 7.55 -22.12
CA ASN A 328 -2.33 6.77 -21.04
C ASN A 328 -1.73 7.15 -19.67
N LEU A 329 -0.41 7.29 -19.57
CA LEU A 329 0.23 7.67 -18.31
C LEU A 329 -0.14 9.10 -17.90
N ILE A 330 -0.10 10.07 -18.82
CA ILE A 330 -0.47 11.46 -18.52
C ILE A 330 -1.95 11.56 -18.12
N SER A 331 -2.82 10.69 -18.64
CA SER A 331 -4.25 10.66 -18.27
C SER A 331 -4.50 10.34 -16.79
N ILE A 332 -3.50 9.88 -16.05
CA ILE A 332 -3.58 9.67 -14.60
C ILE A 332 -3.59 11.00 -13.85
N ILE A 333 -2.99 12.08 -14.37
CA ILE A 333 -2.85 13.37 -13.67
C ILE A 333 -4.20 14.00 -13.28
N PRO A 334 -5.21 14.10 -14.18
CA PRO A 334 -6.53 14.62 -13.78
C PRO A 334 -7.21 13.79 -12.67
N SER A 335 -7.03 12.47 -12.70
CA SER A 335 -7.55 11.57 -11.65
C SER A 335 -6.78 11.73 -10.33
N LEU A 336 -5.46 11.95 -10.40
CA LEU A 336 -4.64 12.32 -9.25
C LEU A 336 -5.11 13.61 -8.60
N HIS A 337 -5.41 14.65 -9.38
CA HIS A 337 -5.95 15.92 -8.84
C HIS A 337 -7.28 15.68 -8.12
N ARG A 338 -8.18 14.87 -8.70
CA ARG A 338 -9.47 14.53 -8.08
C ARG A 338 -9.31 13.80 -6.75
N ALA A 339 -8.41 12.80 -6.70
CA ALA A 339 -8.13 12.06 -5.48
C ALA A 339 -7.46 12.95 -4.41
N THR A 340 -6.54 13.81 -4.81
CA THR A 340 -5.83 14.72 -3.91
C THR A 340 -6.77 15.77 -3.34
N ARG A 341 -7.63 16.37 -4.17
CA ARG A 341 -8.64 17.32 -3.71
C ARG A 341 -9.57 16.70 -2.68
N ARG A 342 -10.07 15.48 -2.95
CA ARG A 342 -10.91 14.77 -1.98
C ARG A 342 -10.16 14.50 -0.66
N PHE A 343 -8.88 14.13 -0.74
CA PHE A 343 -8.05 13.93 0.44
C PHE A 343 -7.82 15.22 1.24
N LEU A 344 -7.61 16.35 0.55
CA LEU A 344 -7.51 17.66 1.19
C LEU A 344 -8.84 18.06 1.86
N GLU A 345 -9.97 17.89 1.16
CA GLU A 345 -11.30 18.17 1.73
C GLU A 345 -11.57 17.40 3.02
N ASP A 346 -11.12 16.14 3.13
CA ASP A 346 -11.22 15.38 4.37
C ASP A 346 -10.35 15.95 5.49
N ILE A 347 -9.12 16.37 5.18
CA ILE A 347 -8.21 16.99 6.16
C ILE A 347 -8.81 18.29 6.69
N GLU A 348 -9.32 19.14 5.79
CA GLU A 348 -9.98 20.40 6.12
C GLU A 348 -11.22 20.17 6.99
N LEU A 349 -12.08 19.23 6.59
CA LEU A 349 -13.29 18.91 7.36
C LEU A 349 -12.95 18.32 8.74
N SER A 350 -11.96 17.42 8.80
CA SER A 350 -11.44 16.86 10.07
C SER A 350 -10.91 17.96 10.99
N HIS A 351 -10.20 18.93 10.43
CA HIS A 351 -9.68 20.09 11.16
C HIS A 351 -10.83 20.97 11.72
N VAL A 352 -11.81 21.33 10.87
CA VAL A 352 -12.98 22.14 11.28
C VAL A 352 -13.80 21.46 12.37
N LEU A 353 -14.03 20.16 12.25
CA LEU A 353 -14.77 19.36 13.23
C LEU A 353 -13.95 19.08 14.51
N LYS A 354 -12.66 19.41 14.52
CA LYS A 354 -11.70 19.03 15.57
C LYS A 354 -11.71 17.53 15.85
N ALA A 355 -11.98 16.74 14.81
CA ALA A 355 -12.15 15.29 14.84
C ALA A 355 -11.18 14.67 13.84
N TYR A 356 -10.28 13.82 14.33
CA TYR A 356 -9.18 13.22 13.57
C TYR A 356 -8.31 14.27 12.86
N SER A 357 -8.20 15.47 13.45
CA SER A 357 -7.47 16.59 12.85
C SER A 357 -5.98 16.26 12.72
N VAL A 358 -5.39 16.75 11.64
CA VAL A 358 -3.92 16.80 11.50
C VAL A 358 -3.32 17.72 12.57
N ASP A 359 -2.04 17.52 12.91
CA ASP A 359 -1.37 18.43 13.83
C ASP A 359 -1.18 19.82 13.21
N GLU A 360 -1.13 20.85 14.06
CA GLU A 360 -1.03 22.26 13.63
C GLU A 360 0.21 22.50 12.76
N LYS A 361 1.34 21.85 13.05
CA LYS A 361 2.54 21.99 12.21
C LYS A 361 2.34 21.38 10.84
N PHE A 362 1.67 20.24 10.73
CA PHE A 362 1.33 19.66 9.44
C PHE A 362 0.38 20.56 8.66
N TYR A 363 -0.69 21.04 9.31
CA TYR A 363 -1.66 21.93 8.69
C TYR A 363 -0.99 23.21 8.15
N ASP A 364 -0.23 23.90 9.00
CA ASP A 364 0.35 25.21 8.68
C ASP A 364 1.53 25.12 7.71
N ASN A 365 2.29 24.01 7.72
CA ASN A 365 3.49 23.88 6.90
C ASN A 365 3.24 23.11 5.60
N CYS A 366 2.35 22.12 5.60
CA CYS A 366 2.27 21.16 4.51
C CYS A 366 1.10 21.42 3.55
N LEU A 367 0.05 22.09 4.00
CA LEU A 367 -1.15 22.29 3.19
C LEU A 367 -1.08 23.59 2.35
N PRO A 368 -1.79 23.63 1.21
CA PRO A 368 -2.04 24.88 0.48
C PRO A 368 -2.73 25.90 1.38
N LYS A 369 -2.29 27.16 1.31
CA LYS A 369 -2.90 28.26 2.06
C LYS A 369 -3.98 28.91 1.18
N PHE A 370 -5.23 28.85 1.61
CA PHE A 370 -6.30 29.61 0.96
C PHE A 370 -6.26 31.07 1.45
N GLY A 371 -6.04 32.02 0.54
CA GLY A 371 -6.27 33.45 0.80
C GLY A 371 -5.24 34.18 1.67
N GLN A 372 -3.99 33.73 1.76
CA GLN A 372 -2.93 34.54 2.39
C GLN A 372 -2.25 35.44 1.35
N LEU A 373 -2.80 36.64 1.21
CA LEU A 373 -2.11 37.85 0.75
C LEU A 373 -1.38 38.51 1.93
#